data_AF-A0A3C0IS40-F1
#
_entry.id   AF-A0A3C0IS40-F1
#
_cell.length_a   1.000
_cell.length_b   1.000
_cell.length_c   1.000
_cell.angle_alpha   90.00
_cell.angle_beta   90.00
_cell.angle_gamma   90.00
#
_symmetry.space_group_name_H-M   'P 1'
#
loop_
_entity.id
_entity.type
_entity.pdbx_description
1 polymer ?
#
loop_
_entity_poly.entity_id
_entity_poly.type
_entity_poly.pdbx_seq_one_letter_code
_entity_poly.pdbx_strand_id
1 'polypeptide(L)'
;MKLLSPAISRLVRLRSQKIEDWRDNPIAAQREVLQDLVTHAQYTEFGRKYGFNELFNIRKFKATVPIHEYDDLKPYIQSILDGAENV
;
A
#
# COMPACT_ATOMS: atom_id res chain seq x y z
N MET A 1 -25.50 3.24 27.39
CA MET A 1 -24.02 3.36 27.50
C MET A 1 -23.30 2.18 28.17
N LYS A 2 -23.97 1.16 28.73
CA LYS A 2 -23.27 0.00 29.36
C LYS A 2 -22.86 -1.13 28.39
N LEU A 3 -23.44 -1.17 27.19
CA LEU A 3 -23.19 -2.23 26.18
C LEU A 3 -22.14 -1.84 25.13
N LEU A 4 -21.86 -0.55 24.96
CA LEU A 4 -20.90 -0.05 23.97
C LEU A 4 -19.45 -0.29 24.40
N SER A 5 -19.15 -0.13 25.69
CA SER A 5 -17.79 -0.29 26.24
C SER A 5 -17.23 -1.72 26.07
N PRO A 6 -17.99 -2.80 26.39
CA PRO A 6 -17.50 -4.18 26.18
C PRO A 6 -17.31 -4.54 24.70
N ALA A 7 -18.22 -4.08 23.82
CA ALA A 7 -18.12 -4.34 22.39
C ALA A 7 -16.90 -3.63 21.78
N ILE A 8 -16.68 -2.35 22.12
CA ILE A 8 -15.49 -1.59 21.71
C ILE A 8 -14.22 -2.24 22.27
N SER A 9 -14.20 -2.61 23.56
CA SER A 9 -13.04 -3.27 24.19
C SER A 9 -12.69 -4.60 23.51
N ARG A 10 -13.70 -5.39 23.11
CA ARG A 10 -13.49 -6.63 22.35
C ARG A 10 -12.91 -6.35 20.97
N LEU A 11 -13.43 -5.36 20.24
CA LEU A 11 -12.89 -4.95 18.94
C LEU A 11 -11.45 -4.46 19.04
N VAL A 12 -11.14 -3.65 20.07
CA VAL A 12 -9.78 -3.19 20.35
C VAL A 12 -8.87 -4.38 20.59
N ARG A 13 -9.25 -5.31 21.47
CA ARG A 13 -8.44 -6.49 21.80
C ARG A 13 -8.17 -7.39 20.58
N LEU A 14 -9.15 -7.53 19.69
CA LEU A 14 -9.00 -8.26 18.41
C LEU A 14 -8.01 -7.56 17.47
N ARG A 15 -7.92 -6.22 17.50
CA ARG A 15 -6.97 -5.44 16.68
C ARG A 15 -5.60 -5.29 17.34
N SER A 16 -5.52 -5.29 18.67
CA SER A 16 -4.29 -5.11 19.43
C SER A 16 -3.22 -6.12 19.06
N GLN A 17 -3.59 -7.39 18.90
CA GLN A 17 -2.65 -8.46 18.51
C GLN A 17 -1.99 -8.16 17.16
N LYS A 18 -2.77 -7.77 16.14
CA LYS A 18 -2.22 -7.41 14.83
C LYS A 18 -1.30 -6.19 14.89
N ILE A 19 -1.63 -5.21 15.73
CA ILE A 19 -0.80 -4.01 15.92
C ILE A 19 0.51 -4.38 16.62
N GLU A 20 0.46 -5.24 17.63
CA GLU A 20 1.65 -5.77 18.32
C GLU A 20 2.52 -6.54 17.34
N ASP A 21 1.95 -7.44 16.53
CA ASP A 21 2.69 -8.20 15.53
C ASP A 21 3.39 -7.29 14.50
N TRP A 22 2.73 -6.23 14.03
CA TRP A 22 3.32 -5.24 13.12
C TRP A 22 4.44 -4.43 13.77
N ARG A 23 4.28 -4.06 15.05
CA ARG A 23 5.29 -3.33 15.82
C ARG A 23 6.52 -4.21 16.08
N ASP A 24 6.29 -5.46 16.45
CA ASP A 24 7.35 -6.39 16.86
C ASP A 24 8.05 -7.01 15.64
N ASN A 25 7.40 -7.04 14.48
CA ASN A 25 7.95 -7.55 13.20
C ASN A 25 7.90 -6.50 12.07
N PRO A 26 8.54 -5.33 12.22
CA PRO A 26 8.37 -4.19 11.32
C PRO A 26 8.84 -4.46 9.89
N ILE A 27 9.88 -5.28 9.70
CA ILE A 27 10.40 -5.64 8.37
C ILE A 27 9.36 -6.49 7.63
N ALA A 28 8.75 -7.47 8.30
CA ALA A 28 7.73 -8.31 7.71
C ALA A 28 6.48 -7.48 7.36
N ALA A 29 6.08 -6.59 8.27
CA ALA A 29 4.95 -5.67 8.05
C ALA A 29 5.18 -4.75 6.84
N GLN A 30 6.36 -4.13 6.71
CA GLN A 30 6.69 -3.30 5.55
C GLN A 30 6.70 -4.09 4.23
N ARG A 31 7.16 -5.35 4.26
CA ARG A 31 7.11 -6.23 3.09
C ARG A 31 5.67 -6.57 2.70
N GLU A 32 4.80 -6.86 3.66
CA GLU A 32 3.37 -7.11 3.43
C GLU A 32 2.72 -5.90 2.76
N VAL A 33 2.92 -4.70 3.30
CA VAL A 33 2.39 -3.45 2.74
C VAL A 33 2.88 -3.22 1.30
N LEU A 34 4.19 -3.38 1.06
CA LEU A 34 4.74 -3.19 -0.29
C LEU A 34 4.14 -4.19 -1.28
N GLN A 35 4.06 -5.47 -0.91
CA GLN A 35 3.51 -6.51 -1.77
C GLN A 35 2.04 -6.24 -2.09
N ASP A 36 1.26 -5.83 -1.09
CA ASP A 36 -0.16 -5.49 -1.26
C ASP A 36 -0.35 -4.35 -2.26
N LEU A 37 0.37 -3.24 -2.07
CA LEU A 37 0.28 -2.06 -2.94
C LEU A 37 0.69 -2.39 -4.39
N VAL A 38 1.82 -3.07 -4.57
CA VAL A 38 2.33 -3.44 -5.91
C VAL A 38 1.38 -4.41 -6.61
N THR A 39 0.82 -5.39 -5.88
CA THR A 39 -0.11 -6.38 -6.44
C THR A 39 -1.41 -5.73 -6.89
N HIS A 40 -1.97 -4.80 -6.10
CA HIS A 40 -3.17 -4.07 -6.47
C HIS A 40 -2.94 -3.15 -7.67
N ALA A 41 -1.78 -2.49 -7.70
CA ALA A 41 -1.45 -1.54 -8.76
C ALA A 41 -0.89 -2.19 -10.03
N GLN A 42 -0.69 -3.51 -10.09
CA GLN A 42 0.05 -4.16 -11.19
C GLN A 42 -0.56 -3.93 -12.59
N TYR A 43 -1.87 -3.67 -12.66
CA TYR A 43 -2.60 -3.42 -13.91
C TYR A 43 -2.88 -1.93 -14.18
N THR A 44 -2.34 -1.03 -13.36
CA THR A 44 -2.36 0.41 -13.64
C THR A 44 -1.36 0.76 -14.74
N GLU A 45 -1.48 1.93 -15.37
CA GLU A 45 -0.48 2.44 -16.30
C GLU A 45 0.89 2.55 -15.61
N PHE A 46 0.93 3.08 -14.39
CA PHE A 46 2.14 3.17 -13.58
C PHE A 46 2.73 1.78 -13.25
N GLY A 47 1.88 0.84 -12.85
CA GLY A 47 2.29 -0.52 -12.52
C GLY A 47 2.85 -1.27 -13.72
N ARG A 48 2.25 -1.12 -14.90
CA ARG A 48 2.78 -1.66 -16.15
C ARG A 48 4.12 -1.02 -16.53
N LYS A 49 4.24 0.31 -16.40
CA LYS A 49 5.47 1.06 -16.71
C LYS A 49 6.68 0.54 -15.92
N TYR A 50 6.48 0.19 -14.64
CA TYR A 50 7.54 -0.28 -13.76
C TYR A 50 7.52 -1.80 -13.52
N GLY A 51 6.73 -2.58 -14.27
CA GLY A 51 6.73 -4.04 -14.18
C GLY A 51 6.35 -4.58 -12.79
N PHE A 52 5.31 -4.02 -12.17
CA PHE A 52 4.87 -4.36 -10.81
C PHE A 52 4.49 -5.85 -10.65
N ASN A 53 4.02 -6.48 -11.73
CA ASN A 53 3.77 -7.92 -11.78
C ASN A 53 5.02 -8.78 -11.52
N GLU A 54 6.23 -8.21 -11.57
CA GLU A 54 7.48 -8.91 -11.28
C GLU A 54 8.24 -8.38 -10.05
N LEU A 55 7.65 -7.45 -9.30
CA LEU A 55 8.26 -6.81 -8.13
C LEU A 55 7.85 -7.52 -6.84
N PHE A 56 8.63 -8.55 -6.47
CA PHE A 56 8.36 -9.38 -5.27
C PHE A 56 9.28 -9.09 -4.08
N ASN A 57 10.18 -8.12 -4.20
CA ASN A 57 11.08 -7.76 -3.11
C ASN A 57 11.51 -6.29 -3.16
N ILE A 58 11.88 -5.78 -1.99
CA ILE A 58 12.26 -4.38 -1.79
C ILE A 58 13.47 -3.95 -2.61
N ARG A 59 14.43 -4.85 -2.86
CA ARG A 59 15.64 -4.53 -3.64
C ARG A 59 15.28 -4.25 -5.09
N LYS A 60 14.47 -5.10 -5.72
CA LYS A 60 14.02 -4.92 -7.11
C LYS A 60 13.13 -3.67 -7.20
N PHE A 61 12.21 -3.48 -6.27
CA PHE A 61 11.37 -2.27 -6.22
C PHE A 61 12.21 -0.99 -6.21
N LYS A 62 13.20 -0.89 -5.30
CA LYS A 62 14.09 0.28 -5.21
C LYS A 62 14.95 0.50 -6.45
N ALA A 63 15.29 -0.56 -7.19
CA ALA A 63 16.07 -0.46 -8.43
C ALA A 63 15.21 -0.06 -9.63
N THR A 64 13.91 -0.38 -9.61
CA THR A 64 13.00 -0.17 -10.73
C THR A 64 12.20 1.12 -10.63
N VAL A 65 11.75 1.49 -9.43
CA VAL A 65 10.91 2.67 -9.19
C VAL A 65 11.78 3.80 -8.64
N PRO A 66 12.06 4.87 -9.41
CA PRO A 66 12.78 6.02 -8.91
C PRO A 66 11.93 6.80 -7.89
N ILE A 67 12.57 7.69 -7.14
CA ILE A 67 11.85 8.66 -6.31
C ILE A 67 11.28 9.72 -7.26
N HIS A 68 9.98 9.99 -7.13
CA HIS A 68 9.26 10.99 -7.93
C HIS A 68 8.99 12.25 -7.13
N GLU A 69 9.12 13.38 -7.80
CA GLU A 69 8.59 14.66 -7.34
C GLU A 69 7.15 14.85 -7.83
N TYR A 70 6.47 15.88 -7.31
CA TYR A 70 5.09 16.16 -7.71
C TYR A 70 4.93 16.33 -9.23
N ASP A 71 5.85 17.05 -9.86
CA ASP A 71 5.79 17.34 -11.30
C ASP A 71 5.97 16.07 -12.16
N ASP A 72 6.67 15.04 -11.66
CA ASP A 72 6.77 13.75 -12.33
C ASP A 72 5.43 12.99 -12.34
N LEU A 73 4.61 13.20 -11.30
CA LEU A 73 3.32 12.55 -11.11
C LEU A 73 2.14 13.35 -11.69
N LYS A 74 2.34 14.66 -11.90
CA LYS A 74 1.32 15.57 -12.42
C LYS A 74 0.62 15.09 -13.69
N PRO A 75 1.29 14.47 -14.69
CA PRO A 75 0.62 13.94 -15.86
C PRO A 75 -0.42 12.86 -15.52
N TYR A 76 -0.06 11.92 -14.65
CA TYR A 76 -0.97 10.86 -14.19
C TYR A 76 -2.17 11.45 -13.43
N ILE A 77 -1.93 12.43 -12.55
CA ILE A 77 -2.98 13.12 -11.81
C ILE A 77 -3.94 13.83 -12.76
N GLN A 78 -3.44 14.52 -13.79
CA GLN A 78 -4.29 15.19 -14.77
C GLN A 78 -5.12 14.19 -15.57
N SER A 79 -4.54 13.06 -16.00
CA SER A 79 -5.29 12.01 -16.68
C SER A 79 -6.44 11.47 -15.82
N ILE A 80 -6.23 11.28 -14.52
CA ILE A 80 -7.29 10.87 -13.59
C ILE A 80 -8.38 11.94 -13.51
N LEU A 81 -8.02 13.23 -13.43
CA LEU A 81 -8.99 14.33 -13.41
C LEU A 81 -9.81 14.42 -14.70
N ASP A 82 -9.20 14.05 -15.83
CA ASP A 82 -9.85 14.01 -17.15
C ASP A 82 -10.72 12.76 -17.34
N GLY A 83 -10.79 11.88 -16.34
CA GLY A 83 -11.66 10.70 -16.31
C GLY A 83 -10.98 9.39 -16.72
N ALA A 84 -9.65 9.36 -16.87
CA ALA A 84 -8.93 8.12 -17.10
C ALA A 84 -8.97 7.23 -15.85
N GLU A 85 -9.29 5.95 -16.05
CA GLU A 85 -9.26 4.92 -15.02
C GLU A 85 -7.98 4.07 -15.15
N ASN A 86 -7.56 3.44 -14.05
CA ASN A 86 -6.39 2.54 -14.02
C ASN A 86 -5.09 3.18 -14.51
N VAL A 87 -4.87 4.43 -14.11
CA VAL A 87 -3.63 5.20 -14.30
C VAL A 87 -2.58 4.78 -13.28
#